data_AF-A0A5N9EJ05-F1
#
_entry.id   AF-A0A5N9EJ05-F1
#
_cell.length_a   1.000
_cell.length_b   1.000
_cell.length_c   1.000
_cell.angle_alpha   90.00
_cell.angle_beta   90.00
_cell.angle_gamma   90.00
#
_symmetry.space_group_name_H-M   'P 1'
#
loop_
_entity.id
_entity.type
_entity.pdbx_description
1 polymer ?
#
loop_
_entity_poly.entity_id
_entity_poly.type
_entity_poly.pdbx_seq_one_letter_code
_entity_poly.pdbx_strand_id
1 'polypeptide(L)'
;MKRSTERVLTTHAGSLPRPLALQNVIKTYLDGQSYEEVELTGQIQSAVVEVVRQQADAGVDIPSDGEQSKTGFLLYGNDRLSGFELVQIQPGERPRARRRDEEAFSDFYAEYFKTEGDQGPRRQPLCTGPISYTGHALIQQDIENFQAALNGVATEEAFLPAITPGTFGRARTSITPTKRRSYTPSQTRSKRSTRPSWTLASCSR
;
A
#
# COMPACT_ATOMS: atom_id res chain seq x y z
N MET A 1 -5.31 -18.04 6.45
CA MET A 1 -4.96 -18.92 5.33
C MET A 1 -5.21 -20.36 5.73
N LYS A 2 -5.87 -21.12 4.85
CA LYS A 2 -6.26 -22.51 5.03
C LYS A 2 -5.00 -23.36 5.06
N ARG A 3 -4.88 -24.18 6.10
CA ARG A 3 -3.80 -25.17 6.18
C ARG A 3 -4.18 -26.36 5.29
N SER A 4 -3.34 -26.65 4.30
CA SER A 4 -3.47 -27.84 3.45
C SER A 4 -2.52 -28.95 3.91
N THR A 5 -2.98 -30.21 3.83
CA THR A 5 -2.20 -31.42 4.13
C THR A 5 -1.93 -32.29 2.91
N GLU A 6 -2.74 -32.16 1.85
CA GLU A 6 -2.67 -33.03 0.67
C GLU A 6 -1.74 -32.48 -0.42
N ARG A 7 -1.70 -31.15 -0.58
CA ARG A 7 -0.84 -30.47 -1.56
C ARG A 7 -0.48 -29.05 -1.12
N VAL A 8 0.56 -28.48 -1.73
CA VAL A 8 0.91 -27.06 -1.54
C VAL A 8 -0.14 -26.19 -2.24
N LEU A 9 -0.68 -25.20 -1.51
CA LEU A 9 -1.56 -24.18 -2.08
C LEU A 9 -0.74 -23.00 -2.60
N THR A 10 -1.05 -22.52 -3.80
CA THR A 10 -0.34 -21.43 -4.47
C THR A 10 -0.99 -20.06 -4.23
N THR A 11 -0.16 -19.03 -4.10
CA THR A 11 -0.57 -17.64 -3.97
C THR A 11 0.59 -16.71 -4.36
N HIS A 12 0.39 -15.40 -4.31
CA HIS A 12 1.38 -14.37 -4.64
C HIS A 12 1.30 -13.19 -3.64
N ALA A 13 2.11 -12.15 -3.85
CA ALA A 13 2.23 -11.02 -2.93
C ALA A 13 1.06 -10.00 -3.00
N GLY A 14 0.15 -10.11 -3.98
CA GLY A 14 -0.98 -9.19 -4.15
C GLY A 14 -0.98 -8.41 -5.46
N SER A 15 -0.08 -7.44 -5.65
CA SER A 15 -0.14 -6.56 -6.83
C SER A 15 0.02 -7.33 -8.15
N LEU A 16 -0.82 -7.00 -9.14
CA LEU A 16 -0.74 -7.53 -10.50
C LEU A 16 -0.82 -6.38 -11.53
N PRO A 17 -0.35 -6.58 -12.78
CA PRO A 17 -0.40 -5.55 -13.81
C PRO A 17 -1.81 -5.01 -14.02
N ARG A 18 -1.95 -3.68 -14.08
CA ARG A 18 -3.23 -3.03 -14.34
C ARG A 18 -3.44 -2.83 -15.85
N PRO A 19 -4.68 -2.87 -16.35
CA PRO A 19 -4.97 -2.44 -17.72
C PRO A 19 -4.50 -1.01 -17.98
N LEU A 20 -4.04 -0.71 -19.20
CA LEU A 20 -3.52 0.62 -19.57
C LEU A 20 -4.53 1.75 -19.28
N ALA A 21 -5.82 1.51 -19.51
CA ALA A 21 -6.87 2.48 -19.21
C ALA A 21 -6.86 2.89 -17.73
N LEU A 22 -6.78 1.91 -16.83
CA LEU A 22 -6.74 2.15 -15.38
C LEU A 22 -5.44 2.84 -14.95
N GLN A 23 -4.31 2.49 -15.57
CA GLN A 23 -3.04 3.19 -15.32
C GLN A 23 -3.12 4.68 -15.69
N ASN A 24 -3.76 5.01 -16.81
CA ASN A 24 -3.92 6.39 -17.25
C ASN A 24 -4.79 7.20 -16.28
N VAL A 25 -5.90 6.64 -15.80
CA VAL A 25 -6.75 7.35 -14.83
C VAL A 25 -6.03 7.57 -13.49
N ILE A 26 -5.32 6.56 -12.99
CA ILE A 26 -4.50 6.71 -11.78
C ILE A 26 -3.44 7.79 -11.97
N LYS A 27 -2.80 7.85 -13.14
CA LYS A 27 -1.83 8.90 -13.46
C LYS A 27 -2.47 10.29 -13.44
N THR A 28 -3.63 10.47 -14.09
CA THR A 28 -4.41 11.72 -14.07
C THR A 28 -4.72 12.15 -12.63
N TYR A 29 -5.17 11.23 -11.78
CA TYR A 29 -5.42 11.50 -10.36
C TYR A 29 -4.16 11.97 -9.62
N LEU A 30 -3.04 11.25 -9.78
CA LEU A 30 -1.78 11.58 -9.12
C LEU A 30 -1.18 12.91 -9.60
N ASP A 31 -1.42 13.27 -10.86
CA ASP A 31 -1.05 14.56 -11.45
C ASP A 31 -2.00 15.70 -11.00
N GLY A 32 -3.04 15.39 -10.20
CA GLY A 32 -3.98 16.37 -9.64
C GLY A 32 -5.03 16.86 -10.64
N GLN A 33 -5.21 16.13 -11.75
CA GLN A 33 -6.19 16.44 -12.78
C GLN A 33 -7.54 15.78 -12.47
N SER A 34 -8.62 16.37 -12.95
CA SER A 34 -9.96 15.81 -12.83
C SER A 34 -10.13 14.57 -13.70
N TYR A 35 -10.89 13.59 -13.21
CA TYR A 35 -11.27 12.37 -13.94
C TYR A 35 -12.72 12.02 -13.62
N GLU A 36 -13.36 11.24 -14.49
CA GLU A 36 -14.75 10.79 -14.31
C GLU A 36 -14.81 9.60 -13.34
N GLU A 37 -15.41 9.80 -12.17
CA GLU A 37 -15.45 8.81 -11.07
C GLU A 37 -16.25 7.55 -11.42
N VAL A 38 -17.34 7.71 -12.19
CA VAL A 38 -18.18 6.60 -12.66
C VAL A 38 -17.39 5.69 -13.61
N GLU A 39 -16.61 6.29 -14.51
CA GLU A 39 -15.76 5.55 -15.44
C GLU A 39 -14.67 4.77 -14.70
N LEU A 40 -14.02 5.40 -13.72
CA LEU A 40 -13.01 4.74 -12.88
C LEU A 40 -13.58 3.53 -12.15
N THR A 41 -14.76 3.67 -11.55
CA THR A 41 -15.41 2.57 -10.81
C THR A 41 -15.67 1.36 -11.71
N GLY A 42 -16.22 1.58 -12.91
CA GLY A 42 -16.46 0.51 -13.88
C GLY A 42 -15.16 -0.14 -14.39
N GLN A 43 -14.11 0.65 -14.61
CA GLN A 43 -12.80 0.13 -15.01
C GLN A 43 -12.16 -0.73 -13.92
N ILE A 44 -12.25 -0.31 -12.64
CA ILE A 44 -11.75 -1.09 -11.50
C ILE A 44 -12.50 -2.42 -11.40
N GLN A 45 -13.83 -2.40 -11.43
CA GLN A 45 -14.64 -3.62 -11.34
C GLN A 45 -14.28 -4.62 -12.44
N SER A 46 -14.19 -4.13 -13.69
CA SER A 46 -13.80 -4.96 -14.84
C SER A 46 -12.40 -5.55 -14.69
N ALA A 47 -11.44 -4.75 -14.20
CA ALA A 47 -10.07 -5.19 -13.98
C ALA A 47 -9.96 -6.26 -12.88
N VAL A 48 -10.74 -6.13 -11.79
CA VAL A 48 -10.79 -7.13 -10.71
C VAL A 48 -11.39 -8.45 -11.22
N VAL A 49 -12.47 -8.41 -11.99
CA VAL A 49 -13.06 -9.62 -12.60
C VAL A 49 -12.04 -10.34 -13.46
N GLU A 50 -11.38 -9.60 -14.36
CA GLU A 50 -10.43 -10.19 -15.29
C GLU A 50 -9.20 -10.77 -14.58
N VAL A 51 -8.65 -10.06 -13.57
CA VAL A 51 -7.46 -10.54 -12.86
C VAL A 51 -7.77 -11.77 -12.00
N VAL A 52 -8.96 -11.87 -11.40
CA VAL A 52 -9.38 -13.06 -10.66
C VAL A 52 -9.55 -14.26 -11.59
N ARG A 53 -10.16 -14.04 -12.76
CA ARG A 53 -10.30 -15.06 -13.81
C ARG A 53 -8.92 -15.57 -14.27
N GLN A 54 -7.99 -14.68 -14.57
CA GLN A 54 -6.63 -15.05 -15.00
C GLN A 54 -5.85 -15.81 -13.92
N GLN A 55 -6.00 -15.43 -12.65
CA GLN A 55 -5.39 -16.17 -11.53
C GLN A 55 -5.93 -17.59 -11.45
N ALA A 56 -7.24 -17.78 -11.57
CA ALA A 56 -7.87 -19.10 -11.57
C ALA A 56 -7.42 -19.95 -12.76
N ASP A 57 -7.41 -19.37 -13.97
CA ASP A 57 -6.92 -20.04 -15.19
C ASP A 57 -5.45 -20.48 -15.05
N ALA A 58 -4.64 -19.69 -14.33
CA ALA A 58 -3.24 -19.99 -14.04
C ALA A 58 -3.04 -21.00 -12.90
N GLY A 59 -4.11 -21.46 -12.24
CA GLY A 59 -4.03 -22.41 -11.12
C GLY A 59 -3.58 -21.78 -9.80
N VAL A 60 -3.85 -20.49 -9.58
CA VAL A 60 -3.66 -19.84 -8.28
C VAL A 60 -4.78 -20.27 -7.34
N ASP A 61 -4.43 -20.97 -6.27
CA ASP A 61 -5.43 -21.50 -5.32
C ASP A 61 -6.07 -20.43 -4.44
N ILE A 62 -5.27 -19.42 -4.07
CA ILE A 62 -5.67 -18.35 -3.15
C ILE A 62 -5.38 -17.00 -3.81
N PRO A 63 -6.31 -16.47 -4.63
CA PRO A 63 -6.12 -15.22 -5.36
C PRO A 63 -6.29 -13.98 -4.49
N SER A 64 -5.86 -12.84 -5.04
CA SER A 64 -6.18 -11.50 -4.55
C SER A 64 -6.95 -10.68 -5.60
N ASP A 65 -7.39 -9.49 -5.21
CA ASP A 65 -7.97 -8.49 -6.11
C ASP A 65 -6.94 -7.87 -7.07
N GLY A 66 -5.68 -8.30 -7.03
CA GLY A 66 -4.59 -7.75 -7.83
C GLY A 66 -4.20 -6.32 -7.46
N GLU A 67 -4.72 -5.77 -6.36
CA GLU A 67 -4.61 -4.35 -5.97
C GLU A 67 -5.04 -3.36 -7.07
N GLN A 68 -6.04 -3.72 -7.86
CA GLN A 68 -6.47 -2.94 -9.02
C GLN A 68 -7.03 -1.56 -8.61
N SER A 69 -7.74 -1.46 -7.49
CA SER A 69 -8.33 -0.20 -7.01
C SER A 69 -7.34 0.76 -6.33
N LYS A 70 -6.13 0.29 -5.99
CA LYS A 70 -5.16 1.09 -5.26
C LYS A 70 -4.40 2.03 -6.19
N THR A 71 -4.31 3.30 -5.80
CA THR A 71 -3.50 4.34 -6.46
C THR A 71 -1.99 4.02 -6.44
N GLY A 72 -1.57 3.16 -5.51
CA GLY A 72 -0.24 2.58 -5.43
C GLY A 72 -0.03 1.91 -4.07
N PHE A 73 0.93 0.99 -3.98
CA PHE A 73 1.16 0.18 -2.77
C PHE A 73 1.34 1.05 -1.51
N LEU A 74 2.05 2.17 -1.62
CA LEU A 74 2.21 3.13 -0.51
C LEU A 74 1.17 4.25 -0.53
N LEU A 75 0.67 4.62 -1.71
CA LEU A 75 -0.09 5.86 -1.89
C LEU A 75 -1.55 5.72 -1.47
N TYR A 76 -2.12 4.52 -1.55
CA TYR A 76 -3.52 4.28 -1.22
C TYR A 76 -3.86 4.64 0.24
N GLY A 77 -2.87 4.67 1.14
CA GLY A 77 -3.10 5.10 2.52
C GLY A 77 -3.48 6.56 2.63
N ASN A 78 -3.06 7.42 1.70
CA ASN A 78 -3.48 8.82 1.69
C ASN A 78 -4.97 8.95 1.41
N ASP A 79 -5.54 7.99 0.69
CA ASP A 79 -6.97 7.95 0.35
C ASP A 79 -7.80 7.44 1.54
N ARG A 80 -7.16 6.75 2.50
CA ARG A 80 -7.84 6.02 3.59
C ARG A 80 -7.49 6.51 4.99
N LEU A 81 -6.54 7.42 5.14
CA LEU A 81 -6.07 7.95 6.42
C LEU A 81 -6.17 9.47 6.44
N SER A 82 -6.70 10.01 7.53
CA SER A 82 -6.59 11.44 7.84
C SER A 82 -5.19 11.79 8.38
N GLY A 83 -4.91 13.09 8.48
CA GLY A 83 -3.69 13.61 9.10
C GLY A 83 -2.49 13.64 8.16
N PHE A 84 -2.68 13.31 6.87
CA PHE A 84 -1.67 13.43 5.83
C PHE A 84 -2.05 14.48 4.80
N GLU A 85 -1.08 15.29 4.39
CA GLU A 85 -1.21 16.26 3.30
C GLU A 85 -0.14 15.99 2.23
N LEU A 86 -0.52 16.07 0.95
CA LEU A 86 0.41 15.92 -0.16
C LEU A 86 1.17 17.22 -0.42
N VAL A 87 2.42 17.28 0.03
CA VAL A 87 3.33 18.43 -0.12
C VAL A 87 4.15 18.31 -1.39
N GLN A 88 4.30 19.40 -2.13
CA GLN A 88 5.15 19.46 -3.31
C GLN A 88 6.63 19.35 -2.89
N ILE A 89 7.38 18.47 -3.54
CA ILE A 89 8.83 18.39 -3.37
C ILE A 89 9.47 19.49 -4.22
N GLN A 90 10.26 20.36 -3.59
CA GLN A 90 10.93 21.43 -4.33
C GLN A 90 12.11 20.88 -5.13
N PRO A 91 12.48 21.53 -6.25
CA PRO A 91 13.67 21.14 -7.01
C PRO A 91 14.92 21.10 -6.11
N GLY A 92 15.61 19.96 -6.10
CA GLY A 92 16.81 19.74 -5.28
C GLY A 92 16.54 19.21 -3.87
N GLU A 93 15.29 19.21 -3.40
CA GLU A 93 14.95 18.53 -2.14
C GLU A 93 14.97 17.02 -2.31
N ARG A 94 15.61 16.34 -1.35
CA ARG A 94 15.58 14.87 -1.25
C ARG A 94 14.65 14.45 -0.12
N PRO A 95 13.39 14.12 -0.42
CA PRO A 95 12.38 13.79 0.58
C PRO A 95 12.63 12.46 1.31
N ARG A 96 13.63 11.70 0.88
CA ARG A 96 14.05 10.43 1.47
C ARG A 96 15.54 10.50 1.74
N ALA A 97 15.96 10.01 2.91
CA ALA A 97 17.37 9.77 3.20
C ALA A 97 17.96 8.81 2.16
N ARG A 98 19.25 8.97 1.85
CA ARG A 98 19.96 8.01 1.01
C ARG A 98 19.82 6.63 1.63
N ARG A 99 19.43 5.68 0.79
CA ARG A 99 19.38 4.30 1.21
C ARG A 99 20.80 3.75 1.27
N ARG A 100 21.02 2.74 2.13
CA ARG A 100 22.34 2.12 2.30
C ARG A 100 22.89 1.53 1.00
N ASP A 101 22.01 1.02 0.14
CA ASP A 101 22.37 0.54 -1.20
C ASP A 101 22.79 1.67 -2.14
N GLU A 102 22.13 2.84 -2.09
CA GLU A 102 22.54 4.04 -2.85
C GLU A 102 23.93 4.54 -2.45
N GLU A 103 24.32 4.38 -1.18
CA GLU A 103 25.66 4.71 -0.70
C GLU A 103 26.69 3.66 -1.15
N ALA A 104 26.37 2.37 -0.98
CA ALA A 104 27.27 1.27 -1.32
C ALA A 104 27.48 1.10 -2.84
N PHE A 105 26.50 1.48 -3.66
CA PHE A 105 26.48 1.27 -5.10
C PHE A 105 26.20 2.57 -5.87
N SER A 106 26.91 3.63 -5.50
CA SER A 106 26.65 4.96 -6.04
C SER A 106 26.77 5.06 -7.58
N ASP A 107 27.68 4.31 -8.20
CA ASP A 107 27.85 4.30 -9.67
C ASP A 107 26.64 3.66 -10.39
N PHE A 108 26.11 2.56 -9.85
CA PHE A 108 24.90 1.92 -10.38
C PHE A 108 23.72 2.90 -10.34
N TYR A 109 23.51 3.57 -9.20
CA TYR A 109 22.41 4.52 -9.07
C TYR A 109 22.63 5.79 -9.90
N ALA A 110 23.88 6.24 -10.06
CA ALA A 110 24.19 7.36 -10.95
C ALA A 110 23.82 7.06 -12.40
N GLU A 111 24.00 5.82 -12.86
CA GLU A 111 23.57 5.40 -14.20
C GLU A 111 22.06 5.16 -14.27
N TYR A 112 21.50 4.43 -13.30
CA TYR A 112 20.06 4.14 -13.22
C TYR A 112 19.21 5.42 -13.26
N PHE A 113 19.60 6.48 -12.53
CA PHE A 113 18.87 7.74 -12.54
C PHE A 113 19.01 8.53 -13.85
N LYS A 114 20.05 8.30 -14.66
CA LYS A 114 20.16 8.90 -16.01
C LYS A 114 19.25 8.20 -17.00
N THR A 115 19.13 6.87 -16.93
CA THR A 115 18.39 6.07 -17.92
C THR A 115 16.90 5.99 -17.60
N GLU A 116 16.56 5.75 -16.33
CA GLU A 116 15.17 5.58 -15.89
C GLU A 116 14.54 6.92 -15.43
N GLY A 117 15.37 7.94 -15.19
CA GLY A 117 14.98 9.25 -14.67
C GLY A 117 14.69 9.26 -13.16
N ASP A 118 14.70 10.45 -12.56
CA ASP A 118 14.15 10.65 -11.22
C ASP A 118 12.62 10.69 -11.31
N GLN A 119 12.00 9.51 -11.39
CA GLN A 119 10.54 9.33 -11.36
C GLN A 119 9.99 9.39 -9.92
N GLY A 120 10.75 9.99 -8.99
CA GLY A 120 10.26 10.25 -7.65
C GLY A 120 8.92 10.97 -7.71
N PRO A 121 7.94 10.61 -6.85
CA PRO A 121 6.65 11.26 -6.87
C PRO A 121 6.84 12.77 -6.66
N ARG A 122 6.24 13.63 -7.49
CA ARG A 122 6.38 15.10 -7.35
C ARG A 122 5.78 15.64 -6.06
N ARG A 123 4.85 14.89 -5.48
CA ARG A 123 4.18 15.18 -4.22
C ARG A 123 4.43 14.06 -3.22
N GLN A 124 4.67 14.41 -1.98
CA GLN A 124 4.92 13.47 -0.91
C GLN A 124 3.87 13.65 0.20
N PRO A 125 3.21 12.57 0.66
CA PRO A 125 2.29 12.70 1.79
C PRO A 125 3.08 12.92 3.07
N LEU A 126 2.82 14.01 3.79
CA LEU A 126 3.43 14.42 5.05
C LEU A 126 2.39 14.33 6.17
N CYS A 127 2.75 13.74 7.31
CA CYS A 127 1.88 13.75 8.48
C CYS A 127 1.86 15.16 9.11
N THR A 128 0.73 15.85 9.01
CA THR A 128 0.49 17.21 9.53
C THR A 128 -0.44 17.25 10.75
N GLY A 129 -1.05 16.11 11.10
CA GLY A 129 -2.00 16.05 12.22
C GLY A 129 -2.28 14.63 12.71
N PRO A 130 -3.27 14.47 13.62
CA PRO A 130 -3.67 13.16 14.12
C PRO A 130 -4.14 12.21 13.01
N ILE A 131 -3.65 10.97 13.07
CA ILE A 131 -3.97 9.93 12.09
C ILE A 131 -5.19 9.14 12.56
N SER A 132 -6.21 9.07 11.70
CA SER A 132 -7.41 8.24 11.88
C SER A 132 -7.75 7.55 10.56
N TYR A 133 -8.39 6.38 10.62
CA TYR A 133 -8.86 5.70 9.41
C TYR A 133 -10.18 6.31 8.92
N THR A 134 -10.20 6.76 7.67
CA THR A 134 -11.35 7.39 7.00
C THR A 134 -11.81 6.62 5.77
N GLY A 135 -11.06 5.61 5.32
CA GLY A 135 -11.33 4.86 4.07
C GLY A 135 -12.38 3.76 4.17
N HIS A 136 -13.37 3.83 5.07
CA HIS A 136 -14.35 2.76 5.28
C HIS A 136 -15.18 2.47 4.01
N ALA A 137 -15.65 3.50 3.31
CA ALA A 137 -16.38 3.32 2.07
C ALA A 137 -15.51 2.70 0.96
N LEU A 138 -14.26 3.15 0.84
CA LEU A 138 -13.31 2.65 -0.17
C LEU A 138 -12.99 1.16 0.02
N ILE A 139 -12.69 0.73 1.25
CA ILE A 139 -12.43 -0.71 1.50
C ILE A 139 -13.70 -1.56 1.34
N GLN A 140 -14.87 -1.01 1.67
CA GLN A 140 -16.12 -1.72 1.47
C GLN A 140 -16.39 -1.96 -0.02
N GLN A 141 -16.14 -0.96 -0.87
CA GLN A 141 -16.22 -1.07 -2.32
C GLN A 141 -15.22 -2.09 -2.89
N ASP A 142 -13.97 -2.12 -2.38
CA ASP A 142 -13.00 -3.15 -2.75
C ASP A 142 -13.50 -4.55 -2.43
N ILE A 143 -14.07 -4.73 -1.23
CA ILE A 143 -14.61 -6.01 -0.77
C ILE A 143 -15.75 -6.46 -1.68
N GLU A 144 -16.69 -5.57 -1.99
CA GLU A 144 -17.85 -5.87 -2.85
C GLU A 144 -17.41 -6.25 -4.27
N ASN A 145 -16.50 -5.48 -4.87
CA ASN A 145 -15.95 -5.78 -6.19
C ASN A 145 -15.25 -7.15 -6.21
N PHE A 146 -14.44 -7.44 -5.19
CA PHE A 146 -13.70 -8.69 -5.13
C PHE A 146 -14.61 -9.89 -4.87
N GLN A 147 -15.59 -9.76 -3.97
CA GLN A 147 -16.61 -10.79 -3.73
C GLN A 147 -17.42 -11.08 -5.01
N ALA A 148 -17.81 -10.04 -5.75
CA ALA A 148 -18.51 -10.21 -7.02
C ALA A 148 -17.64 -10.94 -8.06
N ALA A 149 -16.34 -10.61 -8.16
CA ALA A 149 -15.41 -11.25 -9.07
C ALA A 149 -15.10 -12.72 -8.73
N LEU A 150 -15.18 -13.09 -7.45
CA LEU A 150 -15.00 -14.47 -7.00
C LEU A 150 -16.22 -15.36 -7.28
N ASN A 151 -17.38 -14.79 -7.59
CA ASN A 151 -18.59 -15.56 -7.85
C ASN A 151 -18.43 -16.42 -9.12
N GLY A 152 -18.58 -17.75 -8.97
CA GLY A 152 -18.38 -18.70 -10.05
C GLY A 152 -16.93 -19.10 -10.32
N VAL A 153 -15.97 -18.64 -9.50
CA VAL A 153 -14.54 -18.99 -9.61
C VAL A 153 -14.17 -19.98 -8.51
N ALA A 154 -13.65 -21.14 -8.89
CA ALA A 154 -13.19 -22.14 -7.93
C ALA A 154 -11.86 -21.68 -7.28
N THR A 155 -11.90 -21.41 -5.98
CA THR A 155 -10.76 -20.98 -5.18
C THR A 155 -10.80 -21.66 -3.80
N GLU A 156 -9.64 -21.83 -3.16
CA GLU A 156 -9.58 -22.41 -1.82
C GLU A 156 -9.88 -21.39 -0.72
N GLU A 157 -9.40 -20.16 -0.91
CA GLU A 157 -9.62 -18.96 -0.10
C GLU A 157 -9.33 -17.72 -0.99
N ALA A 158 -9.48 -16.51 -0.44
CA ALA A 158 -9.09 -15.28 -1.10
C ALA A 158 -8.55 -14.27 -0.08
N PHE A 159 -7.76 -13.28 -0.52
CA PHE A 159 -7.23 -12.25 0.37
C PHE A 159 -7.16 -10.86 -0.28
N LEU A 160 -7.32 -9.83 0.55
CA LEU A 160 -7.03 -8.45 0.17
C LEU A 160 -5.72 -8.03 0.85
N PRO A 161 -4.68 -7.67 0.07
CA PRO A 161 -3.43 -7.20 0.64
C PRO A 161 -3.63 -5.89 1.42
N ALA A 162 -2.97 -5.75 2.56
CA ALA A 162 -2.92 -4.49 3.31
C ALA A 162 -1.49 -4.19 3.69
N ILE A 163 -1.09 -2.92 3.55
CA ILE A 163 0.23 -2.49 3.96
C ILE A 163 0.33 -2.47 5.49
N THR A 164 1.51 -2.81 6.00
CA THR A 164 1.80 -2.67 7.43
C THR A 164 1.99 -1.18 7.81
N PRO A 165 1.53 -0.74 9.00
CA PRO A 165 1.71 0.64 9.46
C PRO A 165 3.16 1.12 9.43
N GLY A 166 4.13 0.23 9.66
CA GLY A 166 5.56 0.59 9.67
C GLY A 166 6.16 0.94 8.30
N THR A 167 5.39 0.77 7.23
CA THR A 167 5.75 1.22 5.89
C THR A 167 5.26 2.66 5.63
N PHE A 168 4.25 3.11 6.37
CA PHE A 168 3.91 4.53 6.50
C PHE A 168 4.86 5.21 7.50
N GLY A 169 5.26 6.47 7.24
CA GLY A 169 6.00 7.27 8.22
C GLY A 169 7.50 6.99 8.38
N ARG A 170 8.15 6.16 7.53
CA ARG A 170 9.64 6.01 7.55
C ARG A 170 10.41 7.30 7.26
N ALA A 171 9.73 8.27 6.67
CA ALA A 171 10.05 9.68 6.76
C ALA A 171 8.70 10.37 6.96
N ARG A 172 8.67 11.56 7.58
CA ARG A 172 7.59 12.56 7.52
C ARG A 172 6.69 12.68 8.75
N THR A 173 7.16 13.43 9.72
CA THR A 173 6.31 14.23 10.61
C THR A 173 6.87 15.65 10.60
N SER A 174 6.02 16.66 10.40
CA SER A 174 6.34 18.05 10.80
C SER A 174 6.16 18.24 12.31
N ILE A 175 5.47 17.29 12.95
CA ILE A 175 5.33 17.19 14.40
C ILE A 175 6.65 16.64 14.97
N THR A 176 7.30 17.43 15.82
CA THR A 176 8.48 17.01 16.59
C THR A 176 8.14 15.73 17.36
N PRO A 177 8.84 14.60 17.15
CA PRO A 177 8.55 13.40 17.91
C PRO A 177 8.96 13.62 19.36
N THR A 178 7.99 13.81 20.27
CA THR A 178 8.26 13.95 21.71
C THR A 178 8.79 12.65 22.34
N LYS A 179 8.82 11.52 21.61
CA LYS A 179 9.62 10.33 21.94
C LYS A 179 9.62 9.34 20.78
N ARG A 180 10.77 9.16 20.12
CA ARG A 180 11.04 8.01 19.27
C ARG A 180 11.31 6.83 20.20
N ARG A 181 10.32 5.95 20.43
CA ARG A 181 10.54 4.74 21.25
C ARG A 181 11.40 3.77 20.43
N SER A 182 12.69 3.72 20.72
CA SER A 182 13.61 2.74 20.15
C SER A 182 13.20 1.34 20.62
N TYR A 183 12.89 0.45 19.67
CA TYR A 183 12.80 -0.98 19.96
C TYR A 183 14.22 -1.53 20.06
N THR A 184 14.69 -1.76 21.28
CA THR A 184 15.85 -2.61 21.58
C THR A 184 15.31 -3.98 21.99
N PRO A 185 15.60 -5.07 21.25
CA PRO A 185 15.29 -6.40 21.72
C PRO A 185 16.29 -6.74 22.83
N SER A 186 15.92 -6.50 24.09
CA SER A 186 16.67 -7.01 25.23
C SER A 186 16.44 -8.52 25.31
N GLN A 187 17.50 -9.29 25.08
CA GLN A 187 17.55 -10.70 25.44
C GLN A 187 17.25 -10.83 26.93
N THR A 188 16.10 -11.38 27.31
CA THR A 188 15.96 -12.13 28.56
C THR A 188 14.80 -13.13 28.46
N ARG A 189 15.20 -14.40 28.54
CA ARG A 189 14.41 -15.62 28.67
C ARG A 189 13.75 -15.66 30.06
N SER A 190 12.42 -15.51 30.18
CA SER A 190 11.63 -16.09 31.28
C SER A 190 10.11 -15.89 31.07
N LYS A 191 9.33 -16.84 31.60
CA LYS A 191 7.92 -17.15 31.28
C LYS A 191 6.89 -16.22 31.96
N ARG A 192 5.68 -16.22 31.38
CA ARG A 192 4.32 -15.96 31.93
C ARG A 192 3.65 -14.61 31.64
N SER A 193 2.59 -14.71 30.83
CA SER A 193 1.26 -14.10 30.99
C SER A 193 1.18 -12.67 31.55
N THR A 194 1.15 -11.70 30.64
CA THR A 194 0.35 -10.46 30.80
C THR A 194 -0.10 -9.99 29.41
N ARG A 195 -1.39 -9.78 29.23
CA ARG A 195 -1.97 -9.20 28.00
C ARG A 195 -1.41 -7.78 27.81
N PRO A 196 -0.98 -7.37 26.59
CA PRO A 196 -0.62 -5.98 26.35
C PRO A 196 -1.91 -5.14 26.24
N SER A 197 -2.11 -4.22 27.18
CA SER A 197 -3.09 -3.14 27.05
C SER A 197 -2.51 -2.04 26.15
N TRP A 198 -3.23 -1.70 25.08
CA TRP A 198 -2.92 -0.53 24.26
C TRP A 198 -3.61 0.69 24.85
N THR A 199 -2.83 1.64 25.39
CA THR A 199 -3.34 2.96 25.74
C THR A 199 -2.74 3.95 24.74
N LEU A 200 -3.59 4.52 23.88
CA LEU A 200 -3.22 5.62 22.99
C LEU A 200 -2.90 6.85 23.86
N ALA A 201 -1.68 7.36 23.74
CA ALA A 201 -1.27 8.57 24.44
C ALA A 201 -2.01 9.78 23.83
N SER A 202 -2.64 10.58 24.69
CA SER A 202 -3.19 11.89 24.35
C SER A 202 -2.08 12.92 24.15
N CYS A 203 -2.24 13.79 23.15
CA CYS A 203 -1.44 15.01 23.01
C CYS A 203 -2.09 16.12 23.86
N SER A 204 -1.39 16.61 24.88
CA SER A 204 -1.68 17.89 25.52
C SER A 204 -0.86 19.00 24.87
N ARG A 205 -1.47 20.18 24.73
CA ARG A 205 -0.83 21.43 24.26
C ARG A 205 0.27 21.88 25.20
#